data_AF-A0A537WFG5-F1
#
_entry.id   AF-A0A537WFG5-F1
#
_cell.length_a   1.000
_cell.length_b   1.000
_cell.length_c   1.000
_cell.angle_alpha   90.00
_cell.angle_beta   90.00
_cell.angle_gamma   90.00
#
_symmetry.space_group_name_H-M   'P 1'
#
loop_
_entity.id
_entity.type
_entity.pdbx_description
1 polymer ?
#
loop_
_entity_poly.entity_id
_entity_poly.type
_entity_poly.pdbx_seq_one_letter_code
_entity_poly.pdbx_strand_id
1 'polypeptide(L)'
;VSVSVGSAGSFLYQRADTEPRIPASNEKLLLSMALLDSLGPGRRIVTHAATASLQGGVIQGNLWILGRGDPEITAARMAALARHLVAAGVQKIRGRVMGSTGYFGHDWWARGWKRHRTRLYVAPPTALTFQGNVVNGRFTREPEAFAARSLTKQLERRGVAVVGRAGAGEPPEGLADVATIRSRPLRSILAAMDRPSDNFFAEVLAKLLGAKSAGLPGTIAKGAAAIREWVAGHGVDFSLYDGSGLSYANRVTTRGIVQLLWVADASTWGPVLRQALATGGQGTLENRLHGVKVRAKTGSLDGVSALSGWVWLDKEEAWTEFSILSRGMPKWIASSIEDGIVRTLADNAG
;
A
#
# COMPACT_ATOMS: atom_id res chain seq x y z
N VAL A 1 -23.08 -2.68 16.12
CA VAL A 1 -22.25 -1.63 15.50
C VAL A 1 -21.46 -0.97 16.61
N SER A 2 -20.13 -0.85 16.44
CA SER A 2 -19.26 -0.08 17.32
C SER A 2 -19.04 1.29 16.69
N VAL A 3 -19.06 2.36 17.48
CA VAL A 3 -18.93 3.74 17.02
C VAL A 3 -18.08 4.54 18.01
N SER A 4 -17.16 5.32 17.48
CA SER A 4 -16.50 6.41 18.19
C SER A 4 -16.53 7.66 17.34
N VAL A 5 -16.81 8.79 17.98
CA VAL A 5 -16.68 10.13 17.41
C VAL A 5 -15.85 10.94 18.38
N GLY A 6 -14.84 11.62 17.88
CA GLY A 6 -13.95 12.45 18.67
C GLY A 6 -13.63 13.75 17.97
N SER A 7 -13.23 14.74 18.75
CA SER A 7 -12.72 16.02 18.29
C SER A 7 -11.70 16.54 19.30
N ALA A 8 -10.58 17.05 18.81
CA ALA A 8 -9.53 17.69 19.61
C ALA A 8 -9.09 16.87 20.85
N GLY A 9 -8.93 15.55 20.71
CA GLY A 9 -8.50 14.67 21.80
C GLY A 9 -9.60 14.27 22.81
N SER A 10 -10.85 14.67 22.57
CA SER A 10 -12.00 14.35 23.40
C SER A 10 -13.03 13.53 22.63
N PHE A 11 -13.70 12.59 23.30
CA PHE A 11 -14.78 11.80 22.68
C PHE A 11 -16.11 12.54 22.79
N LEU A 12 -16.81 12.69 21.66
CA LEU A 12 -18.15 13.27 21.56
C LEU A 12 -19.24 12.19 21.64
N TYR A 13 -18.95 10.99 21.13
CA TYR A 13 -19.86 9.86 21.18
C TYR A 13 -19.10 8.53 21.22
N GLN A 14 -19.58 7.60 22.04
CA GLN A 14 -18.99 6.27 22.19
C GLN A 14 -20.10 5.21 22.30
N ARG A 15 -19.98 4.15 21.50
CA ARG A 15 -20.85 2.97 21.61
C ARG A 15 -20.05 1.73 21.31
N ALA A 16 -19.95 0.81 22.27
CA ALA A 16 -19.20 -0.44 22.14
C ALA A 16 -17.78 -0.19 21.57
N ASP A 17 -17.15 0.90 22.00
CA ASP A 17 -15.99 1.48 21.33
C ASP A 17 -14.67 0.82 21.67
N THR A 18 -14.64 0.07 22.77
CA THR A 18 -13.55 -0.83 23.17
C THR A 18 -13.75 -2.25 22.66
N GLU A 19 -14.88 -2.60 22.04
CA GLU A 19 -15.10 -3.95 21.53
C GLU A 19 -14.20 -4.23 20.32
N PRO A 20 -13.38 -5.28 20.35
CA PRO A 20 -12.56 -5.66 19.21
C PRO A 20 -13.40 -6.12 18.02
N ARG A 21 -13.14 -5.56 16.84
CA ARG A 21 -13.81 -5.84 15.57
C ARG A 21 -12.81 -6.09 14.46
N ILE A 22 -13.25 -6.80 13.42
CA ILE A 22 -12.46 -6.95 12.19
C ILE A 22 -12.50 -5.60 11.45
N PRO A 23 -11.35 -4.97 11.13
CA PRO A 23 -11.31 -3.66 10.47
C PRO A 23 -11.71 -3.70 8.99
N ALA A 24 -11.58 -4.86 8.35
CA ALA A 24 -11.50 -4.94 6.89
C ALA A 24 -10.45 -3.91 6.38
N SER A 25 -10.69 -3.25 5.24
CA SER A 25 -9.72 -2.31 4.66
C SER A 25 -9.44 -1.03 5.45
N ASN A 26 -10.03 -0.84 6.64
CA ASN A 26 -9.55 0.20 7.57
C ASN A 26 -8.16 -0.13 8.13
N GLU A 27 -7.66 -1.36 7.97
CA GLU A 27 -6.24 -1.70 8.18
C GLU A 27 -5.30 -0.80 7.36
N LYS A 28 -5.69 -0.45 6.12
CA LYS A 28 -4.88 0.40 5.24
C LYS A 28 -4.69 1.80 5.80
N LEU A 29 -5.64 2.27 6.61
CA LEU A 29 -5.51 3.54 7.32
C LEU A 29 -4.31 3.50 8.29
N LEU A 30 -4.17 2.40 9.03
CA LEU A 30 -3.05 2.17 9.97
C LEU A 30 -1.72 2.05 9.22
N LEU A 31 -1.72 1.31 8.09
CA LEU A 31 -0.55 1.21 7.22
C LEU A 31 -0.12 2.58 6.68
N SER A 32 -1.07 3.39 6.19
CA SER A 32 -0.79 4.73 5.66
C SER A 32 -0.23 5.66 6.72
N MET A 33 -0.76 5.63 7.95
CA MET A 33 -0.20 6.39 9.08
C MET A 33 1.25 5.98 9.37
N ALA A 34 1.51 4.67 9.56
CA ALA A 34 2.85 4.17 9.86
C ALA A 34 3.87 4.48 8.75
N LEU A 35 3.46 4.41 7.48
CA LEU A 35 4.31 4.76 6.34
C LEU A 35 4.61 6.26 6.27
N LEU A 36 3.60 7.11 6.47
CA LEU A 36 3.78 8.56 6.44
C LEU A 36 4.70 9.03 7.57
N ASP A 37 4.51 8.48 8.76
CA ASP A 37 5.30 8.79 9.94
C ASP A 37 6.77 8.33 9.79
N SER A 38 6.99 7.10 9.30
CA SER A 38 8.35 6.55 9.14
C SER A 38 9.11 7.08 7.92
N LEU A 39 8.43 7.36 6.80
CA LEU A 39 9.08 7.65 5.51
C LEU A 39 8.93 9.11 5.08
N GLY A 40 7.89 9.79 5.54
CA GLY A 40 7.49 11.11 5.06
C GLY A 40 6.76 11.07 3.70
N PRO A 41 5.85 12.03 3.44
CA PRO A 41 4.98 12.05 2.26
C PRO A 41 5.73 12.27 0.94
N GLY A 42 6.96 12.79 1.00
CA GLY A 42 7.82 13.03 -0.16
C GLY A 42 8.67 11.84 -0.60
N ARG A 43 8.71 10.76 0.19
CA ARG A 43 9.54 9.59 -0.09
C ARG A 43 9.23 9.03 -1.48
N ARG A 44 10.27 8.65 -2.21
CA ARG A 44 10.16 7.88 -3.45
C ARG A 44 10.84 6.54 -3.29
N ILE A 45 10.22 5.51 -3.83
CA ILE A 45 10.76 4.15 -3.88
C ILE A 45 11.64 4.08 -5.13
N VAL A 46 12.85 3.54 -4.97
CA VAL A 46 13.86 3.51 -6.04
C VAL A 46 13.98 2.09 -6.57
N THR A 47 13.92 1.95 -7.89
CA THR A 47 14.25 0.72 -8.59
C THR A 47 15.59 0.92 -9.27
N HIS A 48 16.53 0.00 -9.02
CA HIS A 48 17.88 0.10 -9.51
C HIS A 48 18.09 -0.87 -10.68
N ALA A 49 18.96 -0.48 -11.61
CA ALA A 49 19.57 -1.37 -12.58
C ALA A 49 21.07 -1.44 -12.26
N ALA A 50 21.56 -2.63 -11.92
CA ALA A 50 22.90 -2.83 -11.36
C ALA A 50 23.64 -4.00 -12.02
N THR A 51 24.97 -3.98 -12.01
CA THR A 51 25.82 -5.03 -12.59
C THR A 51 27.12 -5.17 -11.80
N ALA A 52 27.76 -6.34 -11.87
CA ALA A 52 29.08 -6.55 -11.28
C ALA A 52 30.22 -5.90 -12.11
N SER A 53 30.03 -5.77 -13.43
CA SER A 53 31.06 -5.22 -14.32
C SER A 53 30.46 -4.53 -15.54
N LEU A 54 30.88 -3.28 -15.74
CA LEU A 54 30.60 -2.45 -16.91
C LEU A 54 31.93 -1.85 -17.41
N GLN A 55 32.35 -2.22 -18.62
CA GLN A 55 33.61 -1.80 -19.21
C GLN A 55 33.38 -1.33 -20.65
N GLY A 56 33.76 -0.09 -20.97
CA GLY A 56 33.61 0.45 -22.32
C GLY A 56 32.18 0.35 -22.89
N GLY A 57 31.17 0.57 -22.05
CA GLY A 57 29.75 0.42 -22.44
C GLY A 57 29.23 -1.02 -22.54
N VAL A 58 30.06 -2.01 -22.22
CA VAL A 58 29.69 -3.44 -22.25
C VAL A 58 29.54 -3.98 -20.83
N ILE A 59 28.33 -4.46 -20.52
CA ILE A 59 28.08 -5.28 -19.33
C ILE A 59 28.58 -6.70 -19.61
N GLN A 60 29.58 -7.13 -18.84
CA GLN A 60 30.25 -8.43 -19.06
C GLN A 60 29.39 -9.63 -18.64
N GLY A 61 28.52 -9.45 -17.65
CA GLY A 61 27.62 -10.48 -17.13
C GLY A 61 26.15 -10.09 -17.27
N ASN A 62 25.39 -10.30 -16.19
CA ASN A 62 23.97 -9.96 -16.14
C ASN A 62 23.75 -8.53 -15.67
N LEU A 63 22.74 -7.87 -16.24
CA LEU A 63 22.15 -6.66 -15.69
C LEU A 63 20.98 -7.04 -14.77
N TRP A 64 20.97 -6.56 -13.54
CA TRP A 64 19.96 -6.86 -12.53
C TRP A 64 19.01 -5.68 -12.32
N ILE A 65 17.71 -5.94 -12.32
CA ILE A 65 16.67 -5.00 -11.87
C ILE A 65 16.38 -5.28 -10.40
N LEU A 66 16.78 -4.36 -9.53
CA LEU A 66 16.60 -4.47 -8.08
C LEU A 66 15.37 -3.65 -7.66
N GLY A 67 14.24 -4.33 -7.47
CA GLY A 67 13.02 -3.73 -6.95
C GLY A 67 13.06 -3.59 -5.43
N ARG A 68 12.48 -2.50 -4.92
CA ARG A 68 12.37 -2.21 -3.47
C ARG A 68 10.92 -1.97 -3.04
N GLY A 69 9.95 -2.56 -3.72
CA GLY A 69 8.53 -2.47 -3.39
C GLY A 69 7.80 -1.27 -4.02
N ASP A 70 8.18 -0.85 -5.22
CA ASP A 70 7.37 0.10 -6.02
C ASP A 70 6.18 -0.67 -6.62
N PRO A 71 4.91 -0.41 -6.23
CA PRO A 71 3.76 -1.14 -6.76
C PRO A 71 3.40 -0.71 -8.19
N GLU A 72 4.04 0.34 -8.73
CA GLU A 72 3.63 1.00 -9.97
C GLU A 72 4.54 0.70 -11.16
N ILE A 73 5.32 -0.39 -11.14
CA ILE A 73 6.23 -0.71 -12.24
C ILE A 73 5.44 -1.12 -13.49
N THR A 74 5.64 -0.38 -14.59
CA THR A 74 4.98 -0.59 -15.88
C THR A 74 5.99 -0.69 -17.02
N ALA A 75 5.50 -1.04 -18.22
CA ALA A 75 6.31 -1.00 -19.44
C ALA A 75 6.88 0.40 -19.73
N ALA A 76 6.13 1.47 -19.40
CA ALA A 76 6.61 2.85 -19.55
C ALA A 76 7.75 3.17 -18.59
N ARG A 77 7.70 2.66 -17.35
CA ARG A 77 8.79 2.78 -16.37
C ARG A 77 10.02 1.96 -16.78
N MET A 78 9.82 0.76 -17.32
CA MET A 78 10.92 -0.02 -17.92
C MET A 78 11.54 0.70 -19.12
N ALA A 79 10.75 1.39 -19.94
CA ALA A 79 11.26 2.23 -21.03
C ALA A 79 12.07 3.43 -20.51
N ALA A 80 11.67 4.02 -19.38
CA ALA A 80 12.44 5.08 -18.71
C ALA A 80 13.78 4.55 -18.18
N LEU A 81 13.78 3.38 -17.52
CA LEU A 81 15.00 2.74 -17.05
C LEU A 81 15.95 2.40 -18.21
N ALA A 82 15.42 1.91 -19.34
CA ALA A 82 16.22 1.68 -20.55
C ALA A 82 16.87 2.96 -21.07
N ARG A 83 16.16 4.11 -21.06
CA ARG A 83 16.75 5.40 -21.45
C ARG A 83 17.89 5.80 -20.51
N HIS A 84 17.72 5.62 -19.21
CA HIS A 84 18.78 5.94 -18.24
C HIS A 84 20.00 5.04 -18.41
N LEU A 85 19.82 3.76 -18.75
CA LEU A 85 20.94 2.84 -19.05
C LEU A 85 21.70 3.25 -20.33
N VAL A 86 20.99 3.64 -21.38
CA VAL A 86 21.61 4.16 -22.61
C VAL A 86 22.35 5.46 -22.34
N ALA A 87 21.75 6.37 -21.57
CA ALA A 87 22.40 7.62 -21.15
C ALA A 87 23.65 7.38 -20.28
N ALA A 88 23.68 6.29 -19.52
CA ALA A 88 24.86 5.83 -18.79
C ALA A 88 25.92 5.14 -19.67
N GLY A 89 25.73 5.12 -21.00
CA GLY A 89 26.69 4.58 -21.96
C GLY A 89 26.60 3.06 -22.17
N VAL A 90 25.55 2.39 -21.69
CA VAL A 90 25.36 0.95 -21.94
C VAL A 90 25.02 0.72 -23.41
N GLN A 91 25.83 -0.08 -24.08
CA GLN A 91 25.70 -0.45 -25.50
C GLN A 91 25.46 -1.95 -25.70
N LYS A 92 25.97 -2.81 -24.80
CA LYS A 92 25.82 -4.26 -24.92
C LYS A 92 25.75 -4.93 -23.55
N ILE A 93 24.95 -6.00 -23.46
CA ILE A 93 24.87 -6.91 -22.31
C ILE A 93 25.22 -8.31 -22.80
N ARG A 94 26.39 -8.82 -22.39
CA ARG A 94 26.87 -10.17 -22.76
C ARG A 94 26.09 -11.29 -22.07
N GLY A 95 25.53 -11.02 -20.89
CA GLY A 95 24.63 -11.93 -20.20
C GLY A 95 23.16 -11.62 -20.44
N ARG A 96 22.37 -11.74 -19.38
CA ARG A 96 20.91 -11.59 -19.35
C ARG A 96 20.50 -10.30 -18.66
N VAL A 97 19.27 -9.86 -18.89
CA VAL A 97 18.57 -8.99 -17.95
C VAL A 97 17.84 -9.87 -16.93
N MET A 98 18.06 -9.64 -15.64
CA MET A 98 17.56 -10.44 -14.54
C MET A 98 16.71 -9.59 -13.59
N GLY A 99 15.50 -10.02 -13.24
CA GLY A 99 14.72 -9.42 -12.16
C GLY A 99 15.09 -10.02 -10.81
N SER A 100 15.36 -9.19 -9.80
CA SER A 100 15.72 -9.65 -8.46
C SER A 100 14.52 -10.12 -7.65
N THR A 101 14.63 -11.29 -7.02
CA THR A 101 13.65 -11.86 -6.09
C THR A 101 14.03 -11.71 -4.61
N GLY A 102 15.13 -11.02 -4.29
CA GLY A 102 15.75 -11.11 -2.95
C GLY A 102 15.25 -10.11 -1.89
N TYR A 103 14.61 -9.00 -2.29
CA TYR A 103 14.28 -7.93 -1.34
C TYR A 103 13.04 -8.26 -0.47
N PHE A 104 12.08 -8.99 -1.03
CA PHE A 104 10.91 -9.50 -0.31
C PHE A 104 10.93 -11.03 -0.29
N GLY A 105 10.41 -11.62 0.78
CA GLY A 105 10.21 -13.07 0.86
C GLY A 105 9.08 -13.47 -0.08
N HIS A 106 9.04 -14.73 -0.50
CA HIS A 106 7.91 -15.27 -1.28
C HIS A 106 6.78 -15.81 -0.38
N ASP A 107 6.50 -15.10 0.71
CA ASP A 107 5.37 -15.36 1.59
C ASP A 107 4.12 -14.62 1.06
N TRP A 108 3.22 -15.36 0.44
CA TRP A 108 1.98 -14.83 -0.16
C TRP A 108 0.74 -15.26 0.64
N TRP A 109 0.92 -15.35 1.95
CA TRP A 109 -0.09 -15.80 2.88
C TRP A 109 0.03 -15.07 4.21
N ALA A 110 -1.11 -14.66 4.75
CA ALA A 110 -1.20 -14.09 6.08
C ALA A 110 -2.16 -14.91 6.95
N ARG A 111 -1.92 -14.93 8.26
CA ARG A 111 -2.87 -15.52 9.22
C ARG A 111 -4.23 -14.85 9.06
N GLY A 112 -5.29 -15.65 9.00
CA GLY A 112 -6.68 -15.17 8.90
C GLY A 112 -7.17 -14.87 7.47
N TRP A 113 -6.33 -15.02 6.45
CA TRP A 113 -6.78 -15.00 5.06
C TRP A 113 -7.68 -16.20 4.75
N LYS A 114 -8.60 -16.06 3.79
CA LYS A 114 -9.43 -17.16 3.28
C LYS A 114 -8.81 -17.66 1.97
N ARG A 115 -8.05 -18.77 2.03
CA ARG A 115 -7.11 -19.25 0.98
C ARG A 115 -7.63 -19.20 -0.46
N HIS A 116 -8.87 -19.60 -0.70
CA HIS A 116 -9.47 -19.63 -2.04
C HIS A 116 -10.01 -18.26 -2.50
N ARG A 117 -10.42 -17.40 -1.57
CA ARG A 117 -10.95 -16.06 -1.89
C ARG A 117 -9.84 -15.04 -2.04
N THR A 118 -8.85 -15.02 -1.13
CA THR A 118 -7.83 -13.96 -1.10
C THR A 118 -7.01 -13.91 -2.39
N ARG A 119 -6.73 -15.05 -3.02
CA ARG A 119 -6.03 -15.11 -4.32
C ARG A 119 -6.75 -14.44 -5.48
N LEU A 120 -8.02 -14.05 -5.31
CA LEU A 120 -8.78 -13.28 -6.29
C LEU A 120 -8.65 -11.76 -6.07
N TYR A 121 -8.21 -11.35 -4.88
CA TYR A 121 -8.21 -9.95 -4.44
C TYR A 121 -6.81 -9.34 -4.28
N VAL A 122 -5.76 -10.16 -4.28
CA VAL A 122 -4.38 -9.70 -4.13
C VAL A 122 -3.45 -10.53 -5.00
N ALA A 123 -2.73 -9.85 -5.91
CA ALA A 123 -1.64 -10.46 -6.65
C ALA A 123 -0.45 -10.71 -5.71
N PRO A 124 0.43 -11.68 -6.01
CA PRO A 124 1.63 -11.92 -5.20
C PRO A 124 2.44 -10.62 -4.94
N PRO A 125 2.61 -10.17 -3.68
CA PRO A 125 3.29 -8.91 -3.39
C PRO A 125 4.82 -9.10 -3.42
N THR A 126 5.40 -8.82 -4.57
CA THR A 126 6.85 -8.92 -4.82
C THR A 126 7.54 -7.57 -4.76
N ALA A 127 8.86 -7.55 -4.56
CA ALA A 127 9.62 -6.30 -4.46
C ALA A 127 9.85 -5.63 -5.81
N LEU A 128 10.00 -6.43 -6.87
CA LEU A 128 9.96 -5.97 -8.25
C LEU A 128 8.63 -6.39 -8.86
N THR A 129 7.69 -5.44 -8.87
CA THR A 129 6.39 -5.62 -9.48
C THR A 129 6.48 -5.43 -11.00
N PHE A 130 5.45 -5.86 -11.73
CA PHE A 130 5.27 -5.49 -13.14
C PHE A 130 3.79 -5.56 -13.51
N GLN A 131 3.21 -4.43 -13.95
CA GLN A 131 1.81 -4.31 -14.34
C GLN A 131 0.84 -4.89 -13.30
N GLY A 132 0.99 -4.50 -12.03
CA GLY A 132 0.16 -5.02 -10.94
C GLY A 132 0.32 -6.52 -10.70
N ASN A 133 1.41 -7.12 -11.20
CA ASN A 133 1.65 -8.55 -11.24
C ASN A 133 0.53 -9.32 -11.96
N VAL A 134 -0.01 -8.71 -13.01
CA VAL A 134 -1.05 -9.28 -13.87
C VAL A 134 -0.51 -9.48 -15.29
N VAL A 135 -0.75 -10.67 -15.86
CA VAL A 135 -0.44 -11.01 -17.24
C VAL A 135 -1.65 -11.70 -17.84
N ASN A 136 -2.11 -11.23 -19.00
CA ASN A 136 -3.31 -11.77 -19.69
C ASN A 136 -4.54 -11.89 -18.76
N GLY A 137 -4.74 -10.88 -17.91
CA GLY A 137 -5.83 -10.83 -16.94
C GLY A 137 -5.69 -11.78 -15.74
N ARG A 138 -4.54 -12.43 -15.54
CA ARG A 138 -4.31 -13.37 -14.43
C ARG A 138 -3.10 -12.95 -13.60
N PHE A 139 -3.16 -13.19 -12.29
CA PHE A 139 -2.02 -12.97 -11.41
C PHE A 139 -0.87 -13.90 -11.78
N THR A 140 0.31 -13.34 -11.94
CA THR A 140 1.53 -14.09 -12.24
C THR A 140 2.36 -14.33 -10.99
N ARG A 141 3.09 -15.45 -10.98
CA ARG A 141 4.06 -15.81 -9.94
C ARG A 141 5.50 -15.46 -10.33
N GLU A 142 5.70 -14.92 -11.52
CA GLU A 142 7.02 -14.54 -12.04
C GLU A 142 7.08 -13.08 -12.53
N PRO A 143 6.51 -12.10 -11.79
CA PRO A 143 6.46 -10.71 -12.25
C PRO A 143 7.85 -10.12 -12.53
N GLU A 144 8.88 -10.55 -11.81
CA GLU A 144 10.27 -10.13 -11.98
C GLU A 144 10.82 -10.51 -13.37
N ALA A 145 10.51 -11.71 -13.83
CA ALA A 145 10.89 -12.16 -15.17
C ALA A 145 10.15 -11.37 -16.26
N PHE A 146 8.90 -10.97 -16.01
CA PHE A 146 8.17 -10.09 -16.93
C PHE A 146 8.75 -8.66 -16.97
N ALA A 147 9.14 -8.09 -15.83
CA ALA A 147 9.86 -6.82 -15.80
C ALA A 147 11.16 -6.91 -16.61
N ALA A 148 11.96 -7.96 -16.38
CA ALA A 148 13.20 -8.21 -17.10
C ALA A 148 12.97 -8.33 -18.62
N ARG A 149 11.98 -9.13 -19.05
CA ARG A 149 11.59 -9.24 -20.47
C ARG A 149 11.18 -7.89 -21.06
N SER A 150 10.43 -7.08 -20.31
CA SER A 150 10.04 -5.75 -20.77
C SER A 150 11.25 -4.83 -20.91
N LEU A 151 12.20 -4.85 -19.97
CA LEU A 151 13.41 -4.03 -20.06
C LEU A 151 14.30 -4.47 -21.22
N THR A 152 14.50 -5.77 -21.43
CA THR A 152 15.24 -6.32 -22.59
C THR A 152 14.68 -5.77 -23.90
N LYS A 153 13.36 -5.88 -24.11
CA LYS A 153 12.71 -5.33 -25.32
C LYS A 153 12.93 -3.82 -25.48
N GLN A 154 12.94 -3.06 -24.38
CA GLN A 154 13.14 -1.62 -24.42
C GLN A 154 14.60 -1.22 -24.69
N LEU A 155 15.56 -2.04 -24.26
CA LEU A 155 16.98 -1.89 -24.55
C LEU A 155 17.29 -2.21 -26.02
N GLU A 156 16.79 -3.34 -26.53
CA GLU A 156 16.98 -3.76 -27.93
C GLU A 156 16.40 -2.73 -28.92
N ARG A 157 15.20 -2.19 -28.63
CA ARG A 157 14.61 -1.09 -29.40
C ARG A 157 15.43 0.20 -29.43
N ARG A 158 16.41 0.33 -28.53
CA ARG A 158 17.33 1.48 -28.43
C ARG A 158 18.74 1.13 -28.87
N GLY A 159 18.92 0.02 -29.57
CA GLY A 159 20.22 -0.40 -30.11
C GLY A 159 21.16 -1.06 -29.10
N VAL A 160 20.69 -1.36 -27.88
CA VAL A 160 21.49 -2.10 -26.89
C VAL A 160 21.33 -3.59 -27.13
N ALA A 161 22.40 -4.26 -27.54
CA ALA A 161 22.37 -5.71 -27.79
C ALA A 161 22.34 -6.50 -26.46
N VAL A 162 21.38 -7.41 -26.30
CA VAL A 162 21.27 -8.31 -25.14
C VAL A 162 21.39 -9.75 -25.62
N VAL A 163 22.46 -10.45 -25.22
CA VAL A 163 22.75 -11.80 -25.71
C VAL A 163 21.85 -12.85 -25.06
N GLY A 164 21.66 -12.77 -23.74
CA GLY A 164 20.95 -13.76 -22.96
C GLY A 164 19.44 -13.48 -22.86
N ARG A 165 18.64 -14.55 -22.74
CA ARG A 165 17.20 -14.44 -22.48
C ARG A 165 16.95 -13.91 -21.06
N ALA A 166 15.98 -13.00 -20.94
CA ALA A 166 15.58 -12.44 -19.65
C ALA A 166 15.12 -13.52 -18.66
N GLY A 167 15.39 -13.30 -17.36
CA GLY A 167 15.03 -14.21 -16.28
C GLY A 167 14.83 -13.50 -14.95
N ALA A 168 14.73 -14.28 -13.87
CA ALA A 168 14.66 -13.78 -12.49
C ALA A 168 15.46 -14.68 -11.55
N GLY A 169 15.87 -14.15 -10.40
CA GLY A 169 16.57 -14.91 -9.38
C GLY A 169 17.14 -14.02 -8.26
N GLU A 170 17.96 -14.62 -7.41
CA GLU A 170 18.69 -13.89 -6.38
C GLU A 170 19.92 -13.20 -6.99
N PRO A 171 20.08 -11.87 -6.77
CA PRO A 171 21.23 -11.15 -7.28
C PRO A 171 22.49 -11.56 -6.50
N PRO A 172 23.67 -11.64 -7.15
CA PRO A 172 24.92 -11.79 -6.43
C PRO A 172 25.22 -10.54 -5.59
N GLU A 173 26.12 -10.68 -4.62
CA GLU A 173 26.66 -9.53 -3.88
C GLU A 173 27.58 -8.67 -4.76
N GLY A 174 27.86 -7.44 -4.30
CA GLY A 174 28.84 -6.56 -4.97
C GLY A 174 28.37 -5.93 -6.28
N LEU A 175 27.07 -5.91 -6.58
CA LEU A 175 26.54 -5.19 -7.74
C LEU A 175 26.68 -3.68 -7.57
N ALA A 176 27.18 -3.01 -8.61
CA ALA A 176 27.23 -1.55 -8.69
C ALA A 176 26.03 -1.01 -9.48
N ASP A 177 25.44 0.08 -9.00
CA ASP A 177 24.35 0.78 -9.67
C ASP A 177 24.82 1.40 -10.99
N VAL A 178 24.04 1.20 -12.05
CA VAL A 178 24.26 1.82 -13.38
C VAL A 178 23.22 2.90 -13.64
N ALA A 179 21.95 2.60 -13.34
CA ALA A 179 20.84 3.50 -13.55
C ALA A 179 19.74 3.28 -12.52
N THR A 180 18.91 4.29 -12.29
CA THR A 180 17.77 4.20 -11.37
C THR A 180 16.52 4.86 -11.94
N ILE A 181 15.35 4.41 -11.50
CA ILE A 181 14.07 5.13 -11.64
C ILE A 181 13.43 5.30 -10.27
N ARG A 182 12.65 6.38 -10.10
CA ARG A 182 11.99 6.72 -8.84
C ARG A 182 10.46 6.66 -9.01
N SER A 183 9.75 6.12 -8.04
CA SER A 183 8.28 6.10 -8.00
C SER A 183 7.71 7.52 -7.94
N ARG A 184 6.39 7.66 -8.06
CA ARG A 184 5.68 8.86 -7.57
C ARG A 184 5.94 9.05 -6.06
N PRO A 185 5.83 10.26 -5.50
CA PRO A 185 6.02 10.45 -4.06
C PRO A 185 4.99 9.62 -3.29
N LEU A 186 5.34 9.19 -2.07
CA LEU A 186 4.53 8.29 -1.24
C LEU A 186 3.08 8.77 -1.11
N ARG A 187 2.85 10.08 -0.92
CA ARG A 187 1.50 10.67 -0.91
C ARG A 187 0.62 10.27 -2.10
N SER A 188 1.20 10.19 -3.30
CA SER A 188 0.48 9.84 -4.53
C SER A 188 0.23 8.34 -4.65
N ILE A 189 1.13 7.53 -4.10
CA ILE A 189 0.97 6.06 -4.03
C ILE A 189 -0.12 5.73 -3.00
N LEU A 190 -0.10 6.35 -1.82
CA LEU A 190 -1.14 6.17 -0.80
C LEU A 190 -2.51 6.60 -1.32
N ALA A 191 -2.62 7.72 -2.04
CA ALA A 191 -3.88 8.10 -2.69
C ALA A 191 -4.37 7.06 -3.73
N ALA A 192 -3.45 6.40 -4.45
CA ALA A 192 -3.79 5.32 -5.37
C ALA A 192 -4.13 4.00 -4.65
N MET A 193 -3.71 3.83 -3.41
CA MET A 193 -4.08 2.70 -2.56
C MET A 193 -5.43 2.94 -1.86
N ASP A 194 -5.58 4.08 -1.17
CA ASP A 194 -6.65 4.31 -0.21
C ASP A 194 -8.00 4.59 -0.88
N ARG A 195 -8.02 5.36 -1.98
CA ARG A 195 -9.28 5.72 -2.68
C ARG A 195 -9.97 4.52 -3.33
N PRO A 196 -9.29 3.68 -4.14
CA PRO A 196 -9.89 2.46 -4.67
C PRO A 196 -9.80 1.27 -3.70
N SER A 197 -9.08 1.42 -2.57
CA SER A 197 -8.86 0.35 -1.59
C SER A 197 -8.03 -0.83 -2.11
N ASP A 198 -6.96 -0.55 -2.85
CA ASP A 198 -6.13 -1.55 -3.53
C ASP A 198 -5.34 -2.42 -2.54
N ASN A 199 -5.61 -3.73 -2.53
CA ASN A 199 -4.94 -4.68 -1.63
C ASN A 199 -3.51 -5.01 -2.07
N PHE A 200 -3.24 -5.00 -3.38
CA PHE A 200 -1.91 -5.28 -3.90
C PHE A 200 -0.92 -4.18 -3.48
N PHE A 201 -1.33 -2.92 -3.59
CA PHE A 201 -0.56 -1.78 -3.10
C PHE A 201 -0.30 -1.91 -1.60
N ALA A 202 -1.34 -2.23 -0.82
CA ALA A 202 -1.20 -2.37 0.62
C ALA A 202 -0.20 -3.46 1.02
N GLU A 203 -0.26 -4.64 0.40
CA GLU A 203 0.68 -5.72 0.75
C GLU A 203 2.12 -5.44 0.28
N VAL A 204 2.30 -4.82 -0.89
CA VAL A 204 3.63 -4.40 -1.36
C VAL A 204 4.24 -3.36 -0.42
N LEU A 205 3.45 -2.35 -0.01
CA LEU A 205 3.91 -1.30 0.89
C LEU A 205 4.11 -1.78 2.33
N ALA A 206 3.28 -2.70 2.82
CA ALA A 206 3.46 -3.32 4.12
C ALA A 206 4.77 -4.13 4.18
N LYS A 207 5.10 -4.87 3.12
CA LYS A 207 6.38 -5.59 3.03
C LYS A 207 7.58 -4.65 2.93
N LEU A 208 7.43 -3.49 2.28
CA LEU A 208 8.43 -2.42 2.30
C LEU A 208 8.63 -1.88 3.72
N LEU A 209 7.56 -1.60 4.45
CA LEU A 209 7.63 -1.16 5.85
C LEU A 209 8.32 -2.23 6.72
N GLY A 210 7.91 -3.50 6.58
CA GLY A 210 8.52 -4.62 7.30
C GLY A 210 10.01 -4.82 7.00
N ALA A 211 10.43 -4.66 5.74
CA ALA A 211 11.84 -4.70 5.35
C ALA A 211 12.66 -3.56 6.00
N LYS A 212 12.05 -2.37 6.12
CA LYS A 212 12.70 -1.21 6.74
C LYS A 212 12.81 -1.36 8.26
N SER A 213 11.76 -1.82 8.92
CA SER A 213 11.70 -1.90 10.38
C SER A 213 12.41 -3.14 10.94
N ALA A 214 12.33 -4.28 10.26
CA ALA A 214 12.79 -5.58 10.77
C ALA A 214 13.78 -6.30 9.81
N GLY A 215 14.40 -5.54 8.89
CA GLY A 215 15.42 -6.05 7.97
C GLY A 215 14.90 -6.96 6.85
N LEU A 216 15.80 -7.34 5.95
CA LEU A 216 15.50 -8.18 4.80
C LEU A 216 15.41 -9.67 5.17
N PRO A 217 14.67 -10.47 4.37
CA PRO A 217 13.71 -10.02 3.38
C PRO A 217 12.45 -9.43 4.05
N GLY A 218 11.76 -8.51 3.36
CA GLY A 218 10.45 -8.03 3.79
C GLY A 218 9.38 -9.11 3.63
N THR A 219 8.56 -9.33 4.67
CA THR A 219 7.50 -10.35 4.70
C THR A 219 6.17 -9.71 5.12
N ILE A 220 5.04 -10.34 4.77
CA ILE A 220 3.70 -9.89 5.21
C ILE A 220 3.67 -9.84 6.75
N ALA A 221 4.22 -10.85 7.41
CA ALA A 221 4.31 -10.90 8.87
C ALA A 221 5.14 -9.74 9.45
N LYS A 222 6.30 -9.41 8.86
CA LYS A 222 7.10 -8.24 9.28
C LYS A 222 6.36 -6.93 9.02
N GLY A 223 5.63 -6.83 7.92
CA GLY A 223 4.79 -5.66 7.63
C GLY A 223 3.71 -5.45 8.69
N ALA A 224 2.95 -6.50 8.99
CA ALA A 224 1.93 -6.47 10.04
C ALA A 224 2.52 -6.19 11.44
N ALA A 225 3.71 -6.73 11.73
CA ALA A 225 4.43 -6.43 12.97
C ALA A 225 4.82 -4.95 13.06
N ALA A 226 5.34 -4.37 11.98
CA ALA A 226 5.71 -2.96 11.94
C ALA A 226 4.51 -2.02 12.11
N ILE A 227 3.34 -2.35 11.54
CA ILE A 227 2.10 -1.60 11.79
C ILE A 227 1.70 -1.72 13.26
N ARG A 228 1.74 -2.92 13.83
CA ARG A 228 1.39 -3.17 15.24
C ARG A 228 2.33 -2.44 16.21
N GLU A 229 3.62 -2.42 15.93
CA GLU A 229 4.61 -1.66 16.71
C GLU A 229 4.34 -0.17 16.66
N TRP A 230 4.02 0.38 15.47
CA TRP A 230 3.64 1.78 15.33
C TRP A 230 2.37 2.11 16.12
N VAL A 231 1.35 1.25 16.04
CA VAL A 231 0.09 1.39 16.79
C VAL A 231 0.34 1.33 18.31
N ALA A 232 1.14 0.37 18.78
CA ALA A 232 1.49 0.22 20.20
C ALA A 232 2.32 1.38 20.74
N GLY A 233 3.20 1.96 19.92
CA GLY A 233 3.95 3.18 20.25
C GLY A 233 3.08 4.39 20.55
N HIS A 234 1.81 4.38 20.10
CA HIS A 234 0.81 5.40 20.37
C HIS A 234 -0.23 4.98 21.43
N GLY A 235 0.09 3.96 22.24
CA GLY A 235 -0.73 3.53 23.37
C GLY A 235 -2.00 2.76 22.99
N VAL A 236 -2.08 2.23 21.76
CA VAL A 236 -3.20 1.43 21.27
C VAL A 236 -2.77 -0.02 21.10
N ASP A 237 -3.60 -0.97 21.54
CA ASP A 237 -3.34 -2.41 21.37
C ASP A 237 -4.30 -3.04 20.36
N PHE A 238 -3.75 -3.50 19.22
CA PHE A 238 -4.48 -4.17 18.14
C PHE A 238 -3.79 -5.48 17.75
N SER A 239 -4.59 -6.45 17.30
CA SER A 239 -4.08 -7.68 16.67
C SER A 239 -4.10 -7.52 15.16
N LEU A 240 -2.94 -7.39 14.52
CA LEU A 240 -2.80 -7.14 13.09
C LEU A 240 -1.94 -8.22 12.44
N TYR A 241 -2.38 -8.77 11.30
CA TYR A 241 -1.75 -9.90 10.63
C TYR A 241 -1.45 -9.68 9.14
N ASP A 242 -1.91 -8.58 8.55
CA ASP A 242 -1.62 -8.17 7.18
C ASP A 242 -1.63 -6.63 7.06
N GLY A 243 -1.35 -6.09 5.87
CA GLY A 243 -1.43 -4.64 5.61
C GLY A 243 -2.74 -4.20 4.95
N SER A 244 -3.45 -5.12 4.31
CA SER A 244 -4.64 -4.82 3.53
C SER A 244 -5.95 -4.93 4.31
N GLY A 245 -5.98 -5.66 5.42
CA GLY A 245 -7.20 -5.96 6.17
C GLY A 245 -8.04 -7.08 5.55
N LEU A 246 -7.44 -7.94 4.74
CA LEU A 246 -8.08 -9.17 4.22
C LEU A 246 -8.15 -10.28 5.27
N SER A 247 -7.38 -10.14 6.36
CA SER A 247 -7.37 -11.06 7.48
C SER A 247 -8.59 -10.90 8.38
N TYR A 248 -9.36 -11.98 8.51
CA TYR A 248 -10.43 -12.11 9.51
C TYR A 248 -9.87 -12.28 10.93
N ALA A 249 -8.54 -12.44 11.09
CA ALA A 249 -7.90 -12.49 12.39
C ALA A 249 -7.58 -11.09 12.94
N ASN A 250 -7.60 -10.04 12.10
CA ASN A 250 -7.34 -8.68 12.57
C ASN A 250 -8.40 -8.24 13.58
N ARG A 251 -7.98 -7.52 14.62
CA ARG A 251 -8.84 -6.96 15.68
C ARG A 251 -8.39 -5.54 16.00
N VAL A 252 -9.31 -4.60 15.81
CA VAL A 252 -9.16 -3.18 16.14
C VAL A 252 -10.37 -2.71 16.94
N THR A 253 -10.28 -1.53 17.57
CA THR A 253 -11.38 -0.88 18.28
C THR A 253 -11.66 0.48 17.65
N THR A 254 -12.92 0.97 17.71
CA THR A 254 -13.22 2.31 17.19
C THR A 254 -12.54 3.39 18.02
N ARG A 255 -12.41 3.18 19.34
CA ARG A 255 -11.66 4.04 20.25
C ARG A 255 -10.22 4.22 19.80
N GLY A 256 -9.52 3.11 19.56
CA GLY A 256 -8.11 3.13 19.14
C GLY A 256 -7.94 3.78 17.76
N ILE A 257 -8.85 3.54 16.81
CA ILE A 257 -8.79 4.21 15.50
C ILE A 257 -8.92 5.73 15.66
N VAL A 258 -9.87 6.22 16.47
CA VAL A 258 -10.03 7.67 16.71
C VAL A 258 -8.81 8.26 17.42
N GLN A 259 -8.23 7.55 18.39
CA GLN A 259 -6.97 7.96 19.04
C GLN A 259 -5.83 8.12 18.04
N LEU A 260 -5.69 7.19 17.08
CA LEU A 260 -4.66 7.27 16.03
C LEU A 260 -4.96 8.36 14.99
N LEU A 261 -6.24 8.69 14.76
CA LEU A 261 -6.62 9.84 13.93
C LEU A 261 -6.21 11.16 14.60
N TRP A 262 -6.29 11.28 15.93
CA TRP A 262 -5.74 12.44 16.65
C TRP A 262 -4.22 12.56 16.51
N VAL A 263 -3.50 11.43 16.54
CA VAL A 263 -2.06 11.41 16.25
C VAL A 263 -1.80 11.96 14.84
N ALA A 264 -2.61 11.56 13.86
CA ALA A 264 -2.49 12.07 12.50
C ALA A 264 -2.71 13.60 12.46
N ASP A 265 -3.73 14.14 13.12
CA ASP A 265 -3.98 15.59 13.12
C ASP A 265 -2.91 16.40 13.87
N ALA A 266 -2.28 15.82 14.89
CA ALA A 266 -1.13 16.44 15.56
C ALA A 266 0.16 16.40 14.71
N SER A 267 0.19 15.63 13.63
CA SER A 267 1.37 15.44 12.79
C SER A 267 1.40 16.36 11.57
N THR A 268 2.60 16.62 11.05
CA THR A 268 2.78 17.36 9.78
C THR A 268 2.30 16.58 8.55
N TRP A 269 2.13 15.26 8.67
CA TRP A 269 1.68 14.39 7.57
C TRP A 269 0.16 14.13 7.59
N GLY A 270 -0.56 14.48 8.66
CA GLY A 270 -2.01 14.32 8.80
C GLY A 270 -2.83 14.86 7.62
N PRO A 271 -2.59 16.11 7.16
CA PRO A 271 -3.29 16.65 6.00
C PRO A 271 -3.09 15.81 4.73
N VAL A 272 -1.92 15.19 4.56
CA VAL A 272 -1.64 14.32 3.42
C VAL A 272 -2.44 13.02 3.52
N LEU A 273 -2.52 12.41 4.70
CA LEU A 273 -3.36 11.23 4.93
C LEU A 273 -4.83 11.54 4.62
N ARG A 274 -5.36 12.62 5.19
CA ARG A 274 -6.76 13.02 4.98
C ARG A 274 -7.08 13.24 3.49
N GLN A 275 -6.16 13.82 2.71
CA GLN A 275 -6.31 14.00 1.25
C GLN A 275 -6.17 12.71 0.44
N ALA A 276 -5.48 11.70 0.96
CA ALA A 276 -5.35 10.40 0.32
C ALA A 276 -6.66 9.60 0.39
N LEU A 277 -7.51 9.83 1.40
CA LEU A 277 -8.78 9.14 1.58
C LEU A 277 -9.87 9.59 0.59
N ALA A 278 -10.83 8.70 0.36
CA ALA A 278 -12.02 8.96 -0.45
C ALA A 278 -12.91 10.02 0.19
N THR A 279 -13.60 10.81 -0.64
CA THR A 279 -14.68 11.71 -0.23
C THR A 279 -16.00 11.25 -0.83
N GLY A 280 -17.13 11.83 -0.41
CA GLY A 280 -18.44 11.52 -0.97
C GLY A 280 -18.44 11.70 -2.50
N GLY A 281 -18.93 10.71 -3.24
CA GLY A 281 -18.87 10.71 -4.70
C GLY A 281 -17.49 10.36 -5.30
N GLN A 282 -16.54 9.83 -4.53
CA GLN A 282 -15.21 9.45 -5.02
C GLN A 282 -14.77 8.07 -4.52
N GLY A 283 -14.09 7.30 -5.38
CA GLY A 283 -13.45 6.03 -5.00
C GLY A 283 -14.46 5.03 -4.44
N THR A 284 -14.16 4.41 -3.31
CA THR A 284 -15.12 3.48 -2.67
C THR A 284 -16.39 4.15 -2.10
N LEU A 285 -16.48 5.49 -2.14
CA LEU A 285 -17.66 6.28 -1.82
C LEU A 285 -18.32 6.90 -3.06
N GLU A 286 -18.01 6.41 -4.27
CA GLU A 286 -18.53 6.96 -5.55
C GLU A 286 -20.06 7.11 -5.61
N ASN A 287 -20.80 6.20 -4.95
CA ASN A 287 -22.27 6.22 -4.88
C ASN A 287 -22.80 6.53 -3.47
N ARG A 288 -21.98 7.10 -2.59
CA ARG A 288 -22.28 7.32 -1.17
C ARG A 288 -21.93 8.74 -0.77
N LEU A 289 -22.64 9.26 0.24
CA LEU A 289 -22.29 10.51 0.93
C LEU A 289 -22.09 11.74 0.00
N HIS A 290 -22.76 11.78 -1.16
CA HIS A 290 -22.75 12.97 -2.02
C HIS A 290 -23.20 14.21 -1.22
N GLY A 291 -22.49 15.32 -1.44
CA GLY A 291 -22.71 16.59 -0.74
C GLY A 291 -22.09 16.65 0.66
N VAL A 292 -21.64 15.54 1.24
CA VAL A 292 -21.03 15.54 2.58
C VAL A 292 -19.53 15.77 2.47
N LYS A 293 -19.02 16.76 3.20
CA LYS A 293 -17.58 17.03 3.32
C LYS A 293 -16.94 16.01 4.26
N VAL A 294 -16.64 14.83 3.71
CA VAL A 294 -16.06 13.67 4.41
C VAL A 294 -14.75 13.23 3.76
N ARG A 295 -13.83 12.69 4.54
CA ARG A 295 -12.61 11.99 4.09
C ARG A 295 -12.48 10.69 4.87
N ALA A 296 -12.82 9.56 4.24
CA ALA A 296 -12.93 8.30 4.95
C ALA A 296 -12.39 7.11 4.15
N LYS A 297 -11.91 6.12 4.91
CA LYS A 297 -11.58 4.80 4.41
C LYS A 297 -12.76 3.86 4.66
N THR A 298 -13.21 3.20 3.60
CA THR A 298 -14.18 2.10 3.70
C THR A 298 -13.46 0.76 3.91
N GLY A 299 -14.19 -0.20 4.48
CA GLY A 299 -13.81 -1.60 4.56
C GLY A 299 -14.99 -2.53 4.34
N SER A 300 -14.78 -3.65 3.65
CA SER A 300 -15.81 -4.68 3.49
C SER A 300 -15.21 -6.06 3.42
N LEU A 301 -15.75 -6.98 4.22
CA LEU A 301 -15.57 -8.43 4.11
C LEU A 301 -16.94 -9.10 4.25
N ASP A 302 -16.96 -10.43 4.17
CA ASP A 302 -18.19 -11.20 4.37
C ASP A 302 -18.72 -10.99 5.80
N GLY A 303 -19.89 -10.37 5.93
CA GLY A 303 -20.51 -10.01 7.21
C GLY A 303 -19.79 -8.92 8.01
N VAL A 304 -18.86 -8.15 7.42
CA VAL A 304 -18.12 -7.06 8.06
C VAL A 304 -18.14 -5.81 7.17
N SER A 305 -18.40 -4.65 7.77
CA SER A 305 -18.30 -3.35 7.10
C SER A 305 -17.68 -2.33 8.04
N ALA A 306 -16.95 -1.37 7.49
CA ALA A 306 -16.26 -0.36 8.25
C ALA A 306 -16.20 0.97 7.48
N LEU A 307 -16.27 2.07 8.22
CA LEU A 307 -16.05 3.43 7.72
C LEU A 307 -15.38 4.26 8.82
N SER A 308 -14.17 4.76 8.57
CA SER A 308 -13.44 5.59 9.52
C SER A 308 -12.70 6.72 8.81
N GLY A 309 -12.55 7.86 9.46
CA GLY A 309 -11.83 9.02 8.93
C GLY A 309 -12.34 10.31 9.56
N TRP A 310 -12.46 11.34 8.74
CA TRP A 310 -12.91 12.66 9.16
C TRP A 310 -14.21 13.07 8.49
N VAL A 311 -15.08 13.72 9.23
CA VAL A 311 -16.25 14.43 8.72
C VAL A 311 -16.14 15.90 9.15
N TRP A 312 -16.49 16.81 8.25
CA TRP A 312 -16.59 18.22 8.59
C TRP A 312 -17.94 18.48 9.27
N LEU A 313 -17.88 19.17 10.39
CA LEU A 313 -19.06 19.61 11.14
C LEU A 313 -19.35 21.06 10.75
N ASP A 314 -20.50 21.31 10.14
CA ASP A 314 -20.79 22.65 9.59
C ASP A 314 -20.92 23.71 10.68
N LYS A 315 -21.50 23.37 11.84
CA LYS A 315 -21.68 24.28 12.98
C LYS A 315 -20.38 24.64 13.70
N GLU A 316 -19.46 23.68 13.84
CA GLU A 316 -18.18 23.86 14.52
C GLU A 316 -17.08 24.38 13.59
N GLU A 317 -17.36 24.45 12.28
CA GLU A 317 -16.39 24.76 11.23
C GLU A 317 -15.07 23.98 11.37
N ALA A 318 -15.19 22.70 11.74
CA ALA A 318 -14.05 21.88 12.11
C ALA A 318 -14.15 20.45 11.54
N TRP A 319 -12.99 19.83 11.34
CA TRP A 319 -12.91 18.40 11.09
C TRP A 319 -13.08 17.63 12.40
N THR A 320 -13.76 16.49 12.35
CA THR A 320 -14.00 15.61 13.49
C THR A 320 -13.75 14.17 13.07
N GLU A 321 -13.06 13.44 13.94
CA GLU A 321 -12.67 12.05 13.71
C GLU A 321 -13.82 11.11 14.05
N PHE A 322 -14.00 10.09 13.23
CA PHE A 322 -14.98 9.06 13.51
C PHE A 322 -14.48 7.68 13.09
N SER A 323 -15.05 6.66 13.72
CA SER A 323 -14.83 5.27 13.36
C SER A 323 -16.10 4.46 13.62
N ILE A 324 -16.56 3.74 12.59
CA ILE A 324 -17.75 2.89 12.62
C ILE A 324 -17.34 1.50 12.17
N LEU A 325 -17.54 0.50 13.03
CA LEU A 325 -17.24 -0.91 12.75
C LEU A 325 -18.49 -1.77 12.94
N SER A 326 -18.93 -2.39 11.85
CA SER A 326 -20.14 -3.19 11.75
C SER A 326 -19.83 -4.66 11.49
N ARG A 327 -20.60 -5.55 12.11
CA ARG A 327 -20.53 -7.00 11.90
C ARG A 327 -21.91 -7.65 11.93
N GLY A 328 -22.03 -8.81 11.30
CA GLY A 328 -23.23 -9.66 11.40
C GLY A 328 -24.43 -9.17 10.59
N MET A 329 -24.19 -8.35 9.57
CA MET A 329 -25.26 -7.83 8.71
C MET A 329 -24.80 -7.72 7.24
N PRO A 330 -25.73 -7.72 6.28
CA PRO A 330 -25.44 -7.43 4.88
C PRO A 330 -24.76 -6.08 4.68
N LYS A 331 -23.85 -6.00 3.71
CA LYS A 331 -23.08 -4.78 3.40
C LYS A 331 -23.96 -3.56 3.17
N TRP A 332 -25.07 -3.71 2.43
CA TRP A 332 -25.95 -2.58 2.11
C TRP A 332 -26.64 -2.01 3.35
N ILE A 333 -27.05 -2.85 4.31
CA ILE A 333 -27.58 -2.42 5.61
C ILE A 333 -26.49 -1.66 6.38
N ALA A 334 -25.29 -2.24 6.48
CA ALA A 334 -24.19 -1.61 7.20
C ALA A 334 -23.81 -0.25 6.59
N SER A 335 -23.71 -0.17 5.26
CA SER A 335 -23.39 1.08 4.55
C SER A 335 -24.48 2.13 4.73
N SER A 336 -25.76 1.73 4.77
CA SER A 336 -26.86 2.66 5.07
C SER A 336 -26.77 3.21 6.49
N ILE A 337 -26.40 2.40 7.47
CA ILE A 337 -26.20 2.84 8.87
C ILE A 337 -24.98 3.77 8.97
N GLU A 338 -23.87 3.39 8.35
CA GLU A 338 -22.66 4.21 8.27
C GLU A 338 -22.96 5.59 7.67
N ASP A 339 -23.67 5.63 6.54
CA ASP A 339 -24.00 6.88 5.85
C ASP A 339 -24.96 7.75 6.67
N GLY A 340 -25.96 7.13 7.31
CA GLY A 340 -26.88 7.81 8.22
C GLY A 340 -26.15 8.46 9.39
N ILE A 341 -25.22 7.75 10.04
CA ILE A 341 -24.41 8.31 11.12
C ILE A 341 -23.57 9.49 10.61
N VAL A 342 -22.86 9.34 9.50
CA VAL A 342 -21.99 10.41 8.97
C VAL A 342 -22.79 11.65 8.57
N ARG A 343 -23.99 11.48 7.99
CA ARG A 343 -24.88 12.61 7.69
C ARG A 343 -25.36 13.30 8.96
N THR A 344 -25.82 12.53 9.95
CA THR A 344 -26.21 13.11 11.25
C THR A 344 -25.06 13.89 11.88
N LEU A 345 -23.82 13.39 11.81
CA LEU A 345 -22.66 14.12 12.32
C LEU A 345 -22.43 15.43 11.57
N ALA A 346 -22.43 15.40 10.23
CA ALA A 346 -22.26 16.60 9.42
C ALA A 346 -23.32 17.68 9.75
N ASP A 347 -24.57 17.25 9.99
CA ASP A 347 -25.71 18.14 10.24
C ASP A 347 -25.84 18.63 11.72
N ASN A 348 -25.41 17.85 12.73
CA ASN A 348 -25.84 18.02 14.13
C ASN A 348 -24.76 18.23 15.21
N ALA A 349 -23.52 18.62 14.93
CA ALA A 349 -22.63 18.96 16.03
C ALA A 349 -22.96 20.33 16.65
N GLY A 350 -23.76 20.31 17.71
CA GLY A 350 -24.09 21.42 18.61
C GLY A 350 -24.98 20.90 19.72
#